data_AF-A0A6M3XRV3-F1
#
_entry.id   AF-A0A6M3XRV3-F1
#
_cell.length_a   1.000
_cell.length_b   1.000
_cell.length_c   1.000
_cell.angle_alpha   90.00
_cell.angle_beta   90.00
_cell.angle_gamma   90.00
#
_symmetry.space_group_name_H-M   'P 1'
#
loop_
_entity.id
_entity.type
_entity.pdbx_description
1 polymer ?
#
loop_
_entity_poly.entity_id
_entity_poly.type
_entity_poly.pdbx_seq_one_letter_code
_entity_poly.pdbx_strand_id
1 'polypeptide(L)'
;MKEAREYLLKHGFVFTLRGNMRRTGKDIAVQGSYKKHKNLGKVNIEFTGEISYVHQLNPWYMHSGFDSPKAWFDTATKMHKGKLPLYLFRVDMIYPEMEPALKKMKEAIENPDVLKEIASPELEIDSIALIPAEKMLDKEARITEVIE
;
A
#
# COMPACT_ATOMS: atom_id res chain seq x y z
N MET A 1 1.25 -8.77 -12.79
CA MET A 1 0.97 -7.32 -12.77
C MET A 1 2.24 -6.60 -12.38
N LYS A 2 2.65 -5.61 -13.17
CA LYS A 2 3.88 -4.83 -12.93
C LYS A 2 3.60 -3.74 -11.90
N GLU A 3 2.46 -3.07 -12.07
CA GLU A 3 1.86 -2.01 -11.27
C GLU A 3 1.80 -2.40 -9.78
N ALA A 4 1.11 -3.49 -9.47
CA ALA A 4 0.99 -4.00 -8.09
C ALA A 4 2.35 -4.34 -7.46
N ARG A 5 3.35 -4.74 -8.25
CA ARG A 5 4.68 -5.07 -7.74
C ARG A 5 5.48 -3.82 -7.43
N GLU A 6 5.45 -2.83 -8.31
CA GLU A 6 6.10 -1.54 -8.07
C GLU A 6 5.48 -0.86 -6.83
N TYR A 7 4.15 -0.95 -6.70
CA TYR A 7 3.45 -0.49 -5.51
C TYR A 7 3.90 -1.21 -4.24
N LEU A 8 3.96 -2.55 -4.26
CA LEU A 8 4.44 -3.36 -3.12
C LEU A 8 5.85 -2.95 -2.67
N LEU A 9 6.77 -2.76 -3.60
CA LEU A 9 8.16 -2.41 -3.28
C LEU A 9 8.28 -1.01 -2.70
N LYS A 10 7.40 -0.09 -3.12
CA LYS A 10 7.40 1.30 -2.66
C LYS A 10 6.70 1.49 -1.32
N HIS A 11 5.59 0.79 -1.10
CA HIS A 11 4.70 1.01 0.04
C HIS A 11 4.76 -0.09 1.10
N GLY A 12 5.46 -1.19 0.83
CA GLY A 12 5.58 -2.32 1.75
C GLY A 12 4.36 -3.25 1.79
N PHE A 13 3.23 -2.89 1.16
CA PHE A 13 2.08 -3.78 1.02
C PHE A 13 1.27 -3.49 -0.26
N VAL A 14 0.46 -4.46 -0.71
CA VAL A 14 -0.41 -4.29 -1.89
C VAL A 14 -1.66 -5.19 -1.89
N PHE A 15 -2.74 -4.60 -2.41
CA PHE A 15 -3.93 -5.16 -3.07
C PHE A 15 -3.65 -6.01 -4.33
N THR A 16 -3.84 -7.35 -4.36
CA THR A 16 -3.72 -8.11 -5.62
C THR A 16 -4.85 -9.10 -5.91
N LEU A 17 -5.23 -9.21 -7.19
CA LEU A 17 -6.27 -10.12 -7.69
C LEU A 17 -5.67 -11.35 -8.39
N ARG A 18 -6.24 -12.52 -8.12
CA ARG A 18 -5.84 -13.80 -8.72
C ARG A 18 -7.06 -14.56 -9.25
N GLY A 19 -6.92 -15.22 -10.40
CA GLY A 19 -8.01 -16.05 -10.95
C GLY A 19 -8.17 -17.42 -10.30
N ASN A 20 -7.30 -17.81 -9.37
CA ASN A 20 -7.43 -19.02 -8.57
C ASN A 20 -7.05 -18.71 -7.12
N MET A 21 -7.64 -19.44 -6.18
CA MET A 21 -7.25 -19.40 -4.77
C MET A 21 -5.77 -19.77 -4.62
N ARG A 22 -5.04 -19.01 -3.80
CA ARG A 22 -3.63 -19.24 -3.48
C ARG A 22 -3.50 -19.58 -2.01
N ARG A 23 -2.47 -20.35 -1.65
CA ARG A 23 -2.07 -20.56 -0.25
C ARG A 23 -1.75 -19.21 0.41
N THR A 24 -2.28 -19.00 1.61
CA THR A 24 -1.96 -17.86 2.49
C THR A 24 -0.74 -18.15 3.36
N GLY A 25 -0.21 -17.11 4.01
CA GLY A 25 0.99 -17.16 4.84
C GLY A 25 2.26 -16.71 4.13
N LYS A 26 3.41 -17.15 4.64
CA LYS A 26 4.73 -16.71 4.17
C LYS A 26 5.06 -17.28 2.78
N ASP A 27 5.55 -16.42 1.90
CA ASP A 27 5.97 -16.77 0.54
C ASP A 27 7.13 -15.86 0.08
N ILE A 28 7.63 -16.07 -1.14
CA ILE A 28 8.66 -15.26 -1.77
C ILE A 28 8.05 -14.49 -2.94
N ALA A 29 8.16 -13.16 -2.90
CA ALA A 29 7.83 -12.32 -4.04
C ALA A 29 8.92 -12.45 -5.10
N VAL A 30 8.53 -12.76 -6.34
CA VAL A 30 9.44 -12.98 -7.46
C VAL A 30 9.07 -12.13 -8.67
N GLN A 31 10.08 -11.74 -9.45
CA GLN A 31 9.93 -11.07 -10.74
C GLN A 31 10.49 -11.91 -11.86
N GLY A 32 9.66 -12.22 -12.86
CA GLY A 32 10.07 -12.94 -14.06
C GLY A 32 9.25 -14.19 -14.30
N SER A 33 9.82 -15.10 -15.09
CA SER A 33 9.21 -16.40 -15.40
C SER A 33 9.70 -17.46 -14.41
N TYR A 34 9.02 -18.60 -14.37
CA TYR A 34 9.43 -19.73 -13.54
C TYR A 34 10.91 -20.10 -13.73
N LYS A 35 11.39 -20.11 -14.98
CA LYS A 35 12.77 -20.47 -15.34
C LYS A 35 13.80 -19.38 -15.06
N LYS A 36 13.39 -18.11 -15.04
CA LYS A 36 14.26 -16.95 -14.84
C LYS A 36 13.50 -15.94 -14.00
N HIS A 37 13.69 -16.02 -12.69
CA HIS A 37 13.08 -15.09 -11.74
C HIS A 37 14.14 -14.45 -10.85
N LYS A 38 13.88 -13.20 -10.48
CA LYS A 38 14.61 -12.47 -9.45
C LYS A 38 13.78 -12.48 -8.18
N ASN A 39 14.41 -12.85 -7.06
CA ASN A 39 13.79 -12.74 -5.74
C ASN A 39 13.73 -11.27 -5.33
N LEU A 40 12.53 -10.81 -4.93
CA LEU A 40 12.28 -9.44 -4.51
C LEU A 40 12.26 -9.32 -2.98
N GLY A 41 11.89 -10.38 -2.28
CA GLY A 41 11.82 -10.41 -0.83
C GLY A 41 10.85 -11.46 -0.31
N LYS A 42 10.82 -11.63 1.01
CA LYS A 42 9.83 -12.44 1.70
C LYS A 42 8.54 -11.62 1.84
N VAL A 43 7.40 -12.28 1.70
CA VAL A 43 6.08 -11.65 1.85
C VAL A 43 5.17 -12.51 2.72
N ASN A 44 4.19 -11.87 3.34
CA ASN A 44 3.04 -12.53 3.93
C ASN A 44 1.82 -12.32 3.04
N ILE A 45 1.06 -13.38 2.75
CA ILE A 45 -0.12 -13.34 1.89
C ILE A 45 -1.36 -13.65 2.72
N GLU A 46 -2.32 -12.74 2.72
CA GLU A 46 -3.58 -12.90 3.43
C GLU A 46 -4.75 -12.86 2.44
N PHE A 47 -5.69 -13.77 2.61
CA PHE A 47 -6.91 -13.77 1.81
C PHE A 47 -7.88 -12.73 2.36
N THR A 48 -8.40 -11.87 1.48
CA THR A 48 -9.32 -10.79 1.87
C THR A 48 -10.76 -11.12 1.47
N GLY A 49 -10.96 -11.75 0.30
CA GLY A 49 -12.31 -12.09 -0.16
C GLY A 49 -12.38 -12.44 -1.65
N GLU A 50 -13.59 -12.73 -2.13
CA GLU A 50 -13.88 -12.98 -3.54
C GLU A 50 -14.52 -11.76 -4.19
N ILE A 51 -14.12 -11.48 -5.43
CA ILE A 51 -14.54 -10.33 -6.22
C ILE A 51 -15.15 -10.85 -7.51
N SER A 52 -16.47 -10.66 -7.64
CA SER A 52 -17.23 -10.98 -8.84
C SER A 52 -17.51 -9.74 -9.68
N TYR A 53 -17.51 -8.55 -9.04
CA TYR A 53 -17.91 -7.29 -9.67
C TYR A 53 -16.92 -6.16 -9.36
N VAL A 54 -16.74 -5.25 -10.32
CA VAL A 54 -15.78 -4.14 -10.24
C VAL A 54 -16.01 -3.24 -9.01
N HIS A 55 -17.27 -2.93 -8.67
CA HIS A 55 -17.59 -2.01 -7.56
C HIS A 55 -17.15 -2.54 -6.19
N GLN A 56 -16.98 -3.85 -6.04
CA GLN A 56 -16.49 -4.45 -4.81
C GLN A 56 -15.05 -4.00 -4.52
N LEU A 57 -14.27 -3.61 -5.53
CA LEU A 57 -12.87 -3.19 -5.37
C LEU A 57 -12.66 -1.79 -4.78
N ASN A 58 -13.71 -0.98 -4.66
CA ASN A 58 -13.62 0.40 -4.21
C ASN A 58 -12.87 0.58 -2.87
N PRO A 59 -13.00 -0.31 -1.86
CA PRO A 59 -12.27 -0.15 -0.60
C PRO A 59 -10.76 -0.38 -0.72
N TRP A 60 -10.28 -1.03 -1.79
CA TRP A 60 -8.90 -1.53 -1.86
C TRP A 60 -8.09 -0.99 -3.05
N TYR A 61 -8.72 -0.41 -4.07
CA TYR A 61 -8.03 -0.04 -5.31
C TYR A 61 -6.91 0.98 -5.11
N MET A 62 -7.05 1.90 -4.15
CA MET A 62 -6.01 2.88 -3.79
C MET A 62 -4.68 2.24 -3.39
N HIS A 63 -4.72 0.97 -2.96
CA HIS A 63 -3.55 0.20 -2.53
C HIS A 63 -3.19 -0.91 -3.53
N SER A 64 -3.67 -0.85 -4.77
CA SER A 64 -3.42 -1.85 -5.81
C SER A 64 -2.31 -1.48 -6.80
N GLY A 65 -1.95 -0.19 -6.84
CA GLY A 65 -1.07 0.38 -7.85
C GLY A 65 -1.74 0.72 -9.18
N PHE A 66 -3.07 0.65 -9.27
CA PHE A 66 -3.84 1.01 -10.46
C PHE A 66 -4.63 2.31 -10.27
N ASP A 67 -4.81 3.05 -11.36
CA ASP A 67 -5.49 4.36 -11.35
C ASP A 67 -7.01 4.26 -11.12
N SER A 68 -7.61 3.08 -11.36
CA SER A 68 -9.05 2.88 -11.12
C SER A 68 -9.40 1.41 -10.84
N PRO A 69 -10.53 1.15 -10.14
CA PRO A 69 -11.06 -0.20 -9.94
C PRO A 69 -11.24 -0.97 -11.25
N LYS A 70 -11.72 -0.29 -12.31
CA LYS A 70 -11.96 -0.90 -13.62
C LYS A 70 -10.66 -1.34 -14.29
N ALA A 71 -9.63 -0.48 -14.31
CA ALA A 71 -8.33 -0.81 -14.89
C ALA A 71 -7.68 -2.01 -14.17
N TRP A 72 -7.80 -2.07 -12.85
CA TRP A 72 -7.34 -3.20 -12.05
C TRP A 72 -8.09 -4.49 -12.39
N PHE A 73 -9.42 -4.46 -12.39
CA PHE A 73 -10.27 -5.61 -12.68
C PHE A 73 -10.03 -6.15 -14.10
N ASP A 74 -9.98 -5.27 -15.11
CA ASP A 74 -9.76 -5.64 -16.51
C ASP A 74 -8.37 -6.28 -16.70
N THR A 75 -7.34 -5.69 -16.08
CA THR A 75 -5.97 -6.20 -16.13
C THR A 75 -5.86 -7.58 -15.47
N ALA A 76 -6.47 -7.75 -14.30
CA ALA A 76 -6.49 -9.03 -13.60
C ALA A 76 -7.24 -10.09 -14.41
N THR A 77 -8.42 -9.76 -14.92
CA THR A 77 -9.25 -10.64 -15.75
C THR A 77 -8.49 -11.09 -16.99
N LYS A 78 -7.86 -10.14 -17.71
CA LYS A 78 -7.01 -10.45 -18.89
C LYS A 78 -5.84 -11.36 -18.52
N MET A 79 -5.12 -11.06 -17.44
CA MET A 79 -3.99 -11.85 -16.98
C MET A 79 -4.38 -13.29 -16.62
N HIS A 80 -5.59 -13.49 -16.09
CA HIS A 80 -6.11 -14.79 -15.69
C HIS A 80 -7.08 -15.41 -16.71
N LYS A 81 -7.03 -14.96 -17.98
CA LYS A 81 -7.79 -15.51 -19.12
C LYS A 81 -9.31 -15.51 -18.92
N GLY A 82 -9.86 -14.40 -18.38
CA GLY A 82 -11.31 -14.24 -18.24
C GLY A 82 -11.92 -14.97 -17.04
N LYS A 83 -11.11 -15.59 -16.16
CA LYS A 83 -11.60 -16.33 -15.00
C LYS A 83 -12.28 -15.42 -13.98
N LEU A 84 -13.44 -15.86 -13.50
CA LEU A 84 -14.20 -15.28 -12.40
C LEU A 84 -14.69 -16.39 -11.46
N PRO A 85 -14.88 -16.12 -10.15
CA PRO A 85 -14.53 -14.87 -9.46
C PRO A 85 -13.01 -14.66 -9.37
N LEU A 86 -12.59 -13.42 -9.12
CA LEU A 86 -11.20 -13.12 -8.77
C LEU A 86 -11.04 -13.14 -7.26
N TYR A 87 -9.98 -13.75 -6.77
CA TYR A 87 -9.64 -13.83 -5.36
C TYR A 87 -8.72 -12.66 -4.99
N LEU A 88 -9.14 -11.88 -4.01
CA LEU A 88 -8.42 -10.73 -3.48
C LEU A 88 -7.49 -11.18 -2.35
N PHE A 89 -6.22 -10.78 -2.46
CA PHE A 89 -5.21 -11.02 -1.44
C PHE A 89 -4.51 -9.73 -1.06
N ARG A 90 -4.32 -9.54 0.24
CA ARG A 90 -3.36 -8.58 0.78
C ARG A 90 -1.98 -9.24 0.79
N VAL A 91 -0.97 -8.51 0.32
CA VAL A 91 0.41 -8.98 0.32
C VAL A 91 1.27 -7.94 1.02
N ASP A 92 1.92 -8.32 2.11
CA ASP A 92 2.81 -7.47 2.90
C ASP A 92 4.26 -7.94 2.75
N MET A 93 5.18 -7.00 2.54
CA MET A 93 6.62 -7.26 2.59
C MET A 93 7.02 -7.59 4.03
N ILE A 94 7.82 -8.64 4.19
CA ILE A 94 8.44 -8.98 5.47
C ILE A 94 9.85 -8.38 5.45
N TYR A 95 10.13 -7.51 6.42
CA TYR A 95 11.44 -6.91 6.66
C TYR A 95 12.00 -7.47 7.97
N PRO A 96 12.73 -8.61 7.95
CA PRO A 96 13.25 -9.26 9.15
C PRO A 96 14.09 -8.33 10.03
N GLU A 97 14.85 -7.43 9.40
CA GLU A 97 15.68 -6.43 10.07
C GLU A 97 14.87 -5.42 10.88
N MET A 98 13.60 -5.18 10.50
CA MET A 98 12.69 -4.27 11.20
C MET A 98 11.90 -4.96 12.31
N GLU A 99 11.88 -6.30 12.40
CA GLU A 99 11.11 -7.01 13.43
C GLU A 99 11.43 -6.56 14.87
N PRO A 100 12.71 -6.38 15.28
CA PRO A 100 13.01 -5.89 16.62
C PRO A 100 12.46 -4.48 16.87
N ALA A 101 12.53 -3.59 15.87
CA ALA A 101 12.02 -2.23 15.97
C ALA A 101 10.49 -2.19 16.03
N LEU A 102 9.81 -2.98 15.20
CA LEU A 102 8.35 -3.12 15.21
C LEU A 102 7.84 -3.71 16.52
N LYS A 103 8.55 -4.68 17.10
CA LYS A 103 8.22 -5.24 18.41
C LYS A 103 8.31 -4.16 19.49
N LYS A 104 9.41 -3.40 19.55
CA LYS A 104 9.56 -2.28 20.48
C LYS A 104 8.48 -1.21 20.30
N MET A 105 8.13 -0.87 19.06
CA MET A 105 7.05 0.08 18.78
C MET A 105 5.69 -0.42 19.28
N LYS A 106 5.36 -1.69 19.06
CA LYS A 106 4.10 -2.27 19.59
C LYS A 106 4.07 -2.27 21.10
N GLU A 107 5.17 -2.67 21.74
CA GLU A 107 5.32 -2.60 23.20
C GLU A 107 5.14 -1.15 23.71
N ALA A 108 5.64 -0.15 22.98
CA ALA A 108 5.47 1.26 23.33
C ALA A 108 4.05 1.81 23.12
N ILE A 109 3.31 1.28 22.13
CA ILE A 109 1.90 1.63 21.93
C ILE A 109 1.04 1.03 23.05
N GLU A 110 1.34 -0.20 23.47
CA GLU A 110 0.63 -0.88 24.56
C GLU A 110 1.01 -0.34 25.95
N ASN A 111 2.23 0.20 26.09
CA ASN A 111 2.73 0.81 27.32
C ASN A 111 3.23 2.25 27.07
N PRO A 112 2.41 3.27 27.33
CA PRO A 112 2.75 4.67 27.08
C PRO A 112 4.01 5.17 27.81
N ASP A 113 4.42 4.53 28.91
CA ASP A 113 5.63 4.93 29.64
C ASP A 113 6.92 4.59 28.87
N VAL A 114 6.88 3.59 27.99
CA VAL A 114 8.01 3.22 27.11
C VAL A 114 8.24 4.29 26.04
N LEU A 115 7.20 5.06 25.64
CA LEU A 115 7.37 6.17 24.69
C LEU A 115 8.29 7.26 25.24
N LYS A 116 8.33 7.46 26.57
CA LYS A 116 9.19 8.45 27.23
C LYS A 116 10.68 8.07 27.16
N GLU A 117 11.00 6.79 27.05
CA GLU A 117 12.38 6.31 26.87
C GLU A 117 12.84 6.31 25.41
N ILE A 118 11.91 6.10 24.44
CA ILE A 118 12.24 6.08 23.01
C ILE A 118 12.34 7.50 22.43
N ALA A 119 11.63 8.46 23.01
CA ALA A 119 11.77 9.87 22.66
C ALA A 119 13.15 10.38 23.12
N SER A 120 14.18 10.13 22.31
CA SER A 120 15.49 10.76 22.48
C SER A 120 15.28 12.28 22.54
N PRO A 121 15.89 12.99 23.51
CA PRO A 121 15.76 14.45 23.65
C PRO A 121 16.35 15.26 22.49
N GLU A 122 16.95 14.61 21.49
CA GLU A 122 17.61 15.26 20.32
C GLU A 122 16.73 15.38 19.07
N LEU A 123 15.47 14.92 19.09
CA LEU A 123 14.50 15.38 18.09
C LEU A 123 14.04 16.78 18.50
N GLU A 124 14.92 17.76 18.28
CA GLU A 124 14.49 19.14 18.06
C GLU A 124 13.58 19.09 16.84
N ILE A 125 12.28 18.95 17.11
CA ILE A 125 11.26 19.29 16.15
C ILE A 125 11.41 20.79 16.00
N ASP A 126 12.32 21.22 15.12
CA ASP A 126 12.33 22.55 14.55
C ASP A 126 10.90 22.76 14.11
N SER A 127 10.19 23.53 14.92
CA SER A 127 8.76 23.76 14.82
C SER A 127 8.51 24.08 13.36
N ILE A 128 7.86 23.15 12.67
CA ILE A 128 7.35 23.36 11.31
C ILE A 128 6.60 24.66 11.44
N ALA A 129 7.16 25.72 10.84
CA ALA A 129 6.60 27.04 10.90
C ALA A 129 5.16 26.88 10.41
N LEU A 130 4.23 26.93 11.36
CA LEU A 130 2.80 26.98 11.11
C LEU A 130 2.63 28.24 10.28
N ILE A 131 2.63 28.09 8.96
CA ILE A 131 2.23 29.15 8.06
C ILE A 131 0.81 29.48 8.50
N PRO A 132 0.56 30.69 9.05
CA PRO A 132 -0.77 31.06 9.47
C PRO A 132 -1.69 30.92 8.26
N ALA A 133 -2.81 30.21 8.43
CA ALA A 133 -3.80 29.95 7.37
C ALA A 133 -4.28 31.23 6.68
N GLU A 134 -4.11 32.38 7.32
CA GLU A 134 -4.45 33.72 6.83
C GLU A 134 -3.69 34.13 5.55
N LYS A 135 -2.54 33.53 5.23
CA LYS A 135 -1.81 33.86 3.98
C LYS A 135 -2.25 33.07 2.73
N MET A 136 -3.21 32.15 2.83
CA MET A 136 -3.68 31.39 1.67
C MET A 136 -4.91 31.98 0.98
N LEU A 137 -5.68 32.86 1.63
CA LEU A 137 -6.91 33.41 1.03
C LEU A 137 -6.69 34.47 -0.06
N ASP A 138 -5.51 35.10 -0.13
CA ASP A 138 -5.27 36.19 -1.11
C ASP A 138 -4.92 35.69 -2.52
N LYS A 139 -4.65 34.39 -2.71
CA LYS A 139 -4.29 33.85 -4.04
C LYS A 139 -5.48 33.38 -4.87
N GLU A 140 -6.63 33.05 -4.26
CA GLU A 140 -7.80 32.60 -5.01
C GLU A 140 -8.62 33.76 -5.61
N ALA A 141 -8.48 34.99 -5.08
CA ALA A 141 -9.19 36.16 -5.59
C ALA A 141 -8.67 36.70 -6.93
N ARG A 142 -7.52 36.22 -7.45
CA ARG A 142 -6.92 36.73 -8.70
C ARG A 142 -7.20 35.90 -9.95
N ILE A 143 -7.89 34.77 -9.85
CA ILE A 143 -8.16 33.90 -11.01
C ILE A 143 -9.53 34.20 -11.65
N THR A 144 -10.38 35.00 -11.00
CA THR A 144 -11.75 35.28 -11.49
C THR A 144 -11.85 36.45 -12.47
N GLU A 145 -10.78 37.20 -12.74
CA GLU A 145 -10.82 38.40 -13.63
C GLU A 145 -10.30 38.17 -15.07
N VAL A 146 -10.06 36.93 -15.51
CA VAL A 146 -9.53 36.65 -16.88
C VAL A 146 -10.52 35.85 -17.75
N ILE A 147 -11.82 36.02 -17.52
CA ILE A 147 -12.87 35.49 -18.40
C ILE A 147 -13.87 36.61 -18.70
N GLU A 148 -13.45 37.56 -19.54
CA GLU A 148 -14.33 38.34 -20.42
C GLU A 148 -13.77 38.32 -21.85
#